data_AF-A0A8J7MR21-F1
#
_entry.id   AF-A0A8J7MR21-F1
#
_cell.length_a   1.000
_cell.length_b   1.000
_cell.length_c   1.000
_cell.angle_alpha   90.00
_cell.angle_beta   90.00
_cell.angle_gamma   90.00
#
_symmetry.space_group_name_H-M   'P 1'
#
loop_
_entity.id
_entity.type
_entity.pdbx_description
1 polymer ?
#
loop_
_entity_poly.entity_id
_entity_poly.type
_entity_poly.pdbx_seq_one_letter_code
_entity_poly.pdbx_strand_id
1 'polypeptide(L)'
;MPNANAEAQRRWRLRQKTEKKADLRRAVTATDVFKTPFFEFLGDFCYSSSDFNVALDLAGIETPQFDDDLGPEAHTRDLAIPPPDDDFYPFKGTKGSLGRAEVMVGCLIDAAADLAHQVNEYKRQEIKSRLAEIEASDLSDPETKKAALQNVTRLNKMLDQLDKQVRWTFPQWKVTG
;
A
#
# COMPACT_ATOMS: atom_id res chain seq x y z
N MET A 1 18.36 -21.88 -23.79
CA MET A 1 17.73 -21.52 -22.49
C MET A 1 17.28 -20.05 -22.53
N PRO A 2 16.05 -19.72 -22.99
CA PRO A 2 15.69 -18.32 -23.26
C PRO A 2 15.22 -17.47 -22.05
N ASN A 3 15.06 -18.03 -20.84
CA ASN A 3 14.35 -17.33 -19.73
C ASN A 3 15.18 -16.97 -18.48
N ALA A 4 16.46 -17.38 -18.40
CA ALA A 4 17.27 -17.16 -17.20
C ALA A 4 17.49 -15.67 -16.87
N ASN A 5 17.58 -14.81 -17.90
CA ASN A 5 17.82 -13.37 -17.73
C ASN A 5 16.54 -12.62 -17.32
N ALA A 6 15.38 -13.04 -17.84
CA ALA A 6 14.07 -12.45 -17.49
C ALA A 6 13.66 -12.80 -16.05
N GLU A 7 13.95 -14.01 -15.58
CA GLU A 7 13.74 -14.42 -14.19
C GLU A 7 14.69 -13.71 -13.22
N ALA A 8 15.97 -13.55 -13.60
CA ALA A 8 16.94 -12.79 -12.80
C ALA A 8 16.51 -11.31 -12.64
N GLN A 9 16.05 -10.68 -13.72
CA GLN A 9 15.51 -9.31 -13.67
C GLN A 9 14.23 -9.22 -12.84
N ARG A 10 13.31 -10.20 -12.95
CA ARG A 10 12.12 -10.27 -12.08
C ARG A 10 12.52 -10.36 -10.61
N ARG A 11 13.44 -11.25 -10.24
CA ARG A 11 13.94 -11.41 -8.87
C ARG A 11 14.65 -10.16 -8.35
N TRP A 12 15.43 -9.48 -9.19
CA TRP A 12 16.07 -8.22 -8.82
C TRP A 12 15.04 -7.11 -8.58
N ARG A 13 14.04 -6.97 -9.46
CA ARG A 13 12.93 -6.01 -9.26
C ARG A 13 12.08 -6.35 -8.03
N LEU A 14 11.88 -7.64 -7.75
CA LEU A 14 11.17 -8.09 -6.55
C LEU A 14 11.94 -7.69 -5.29
N ARG A 15 13.27 -7.93 -5.27
CA ARG A 15 14.16 -7.53 -4.18
C ARG A 15 14.18 -6.02 -3.97
N GLN A 16 14.28 -5.25 -5.05
CA GLN A 16 14.22 -3.79 -4.99
C GLN A 16 12.85 -3.30 -4.49
N LYS A 17 11.74 -3.97 -4.83
CA LYS A 17 10.43 -3.66 -4.28
C LYS A 17 10.34 -3.97 -2.80
N THR A 18 10.81 -5.14 -2.36
CA THR A 18 10.80 -5.51 -0.94
C THR A 18 11.70 -4.60 -0.11
N GLU A 19 12.86 -4.24 -0.65
CA GLU A 19 13.81 -3.31 -0.03
C GLU A 19 13.21 -1.92 0.10
N LYS A 20 12.59 -1.38 -0.96
CA LYS A 20 11.86 -0.10 -0.90
C LYS A 20 10.68 -0.12 0.06
N LYS A 21 9.92 -1.22 0.13
CA LYS A 21 8.84 -1.38 1.12
C LYS A 21 9.42 -1.39 2.54
N ALA A 22 10.54 -2.06 2.76
CA ALA A 22 11.24 -2.02 4.04
C ALA A 22 11.80 -0.62 4.36
N ASP A 23 12.32 0.11 3.36
CA ASP A 23 12.77 1.50 3.51
C ASP A 23 11.62 2.44 3.90
N LEU A 24 10.40 2.20 3.37
CA LEU A 24 9.21 2.97 3.75
C LEU A 24 8.83 2.78 5.21
N ARG A 25 9.18 1.64 5.84
CA ARG A 25 8.92 1.36 7.25
C ARG A 25 10.07 1.73 8.19
N ARG A 26 11.30 1.87 7.68
CA ARG A 26 12.48 2.26 8.49
C ARG A 26 12.43 3.75 8.88
N ALA A 27 12.61 4.09 10.15
CA ALA A 27 12.70 5.50 10.56
C ALA A 27 14.03 6.15 10.15
N VAL A 28 14.05 7.48 10.23
CA VAL A 28 15.26 8.27 9.98
C VAL A 28 15.74 9.00 11.24
N THR A 29 17.07 9.01 11.38
CA THR A 29 17.82 9.35 12.59
C THR A 29 18.17 10.84 12.68
N ALA A 30 17.21 11.75 12.55
CA ALA A 30 17.46 13.18 12.72
C ALA A 30 16.86 13.70 14.03
N THR A 31 17.24 13.14 15.17
CA THR A 31 16.59 13.44 16.47
C THR A 31 16.99 14.77 17.09
N ASP A 32 18.17 15.30 16.79
CA ASP A 32 18.73 16.41 17.59
C ASP A 32 18.21 17.79 17.17
N VAL A 33 17.54 17.87 16.02
CA VAL A 33 16.99 19.13 15.47
C VAL A 33 15.54 19.35 15.94
N PHE A 34 14.78 18.27 16.18
CA PHE A 34 13.37 18.34 16.56
C PHE A 34 13.22 18.36 18.08
N LYS A 35 12.87 19.53 18.63
CA LYS A 35 12.83 19.75 20.10
C LYS A 35 11.46 19.50 20.73
N THR A 36 10.39 19.76 19.99
CA THR A 36 9.02 19.55 20.46
C THR A 36 8.59 18.13 20.11
N PRO A 37 8.12 17.32 21.07
CA PRO A 37 7.54 16.01 20.78
C PRO A 37 6.39 16.13 19.78
N PHE A 38 6.29 15.16 18.87
CA PHE A 38 5.33 15.24 17.78
C PHE A 38 3.87 15.18 18.26
N PHE A 39 3.58 14.40 19.31
CA PHE A 39 2.25 14.35 19.92
C PHE A 39 1.78 15.72 20.43
N GLU A 40 2.67 16.53 21.02
CA GLU A 40 2.34 17.90 21.46
C GLU A 40 2.05 18.83 20.27
N PHE A 41 2.76 18.65 19.15
CA PHE A 41 2.53 19.41 17.93
C PHE A 41 1.13 19.13 17.34
N LEU A 42 0.66 17.89 17.40
CA LEU A 42 -0.68 17.53 16.93
C LEU A 42 -1.76 18.23 17.75
N GLY A 43 -1.62 18.24 19.09
CA GLY A 43 -2.58 18.84 20.02
C GLY A 43 -4.03 18.36 19.81
N ASP A 44 -4.99 19.08 20.39
CA ASP A 44 -6.41 18.67 20.34
C ASP A 44 -7.08 18.93 18.97
N PHE A 45 -6.53 19.85 18.16
CA PHE A 45 -7.17 20.30 16.92
C PHE A 45 -6.92 19.38 15.72
N CYS A 46 -5.85 18.58 15.72
CA CYS A 46 -5.50 17.77 14.55
C CYS A 46 -6.43 16.55 14.35
N TYR A 47 -7.04 16.04 15.42
CA TYR A 47 -7.88 14.84 15.36
C TYR A 47 -9.26 15.06 14.74
N SER A 48 -9.85 16.25 14.93
CA SER A 48 -11.22 16.52 14.45
C SER A 48 -11.30 17.09 13.03
N SER A 49 -10.18 17.54 12.46
CA SER A 49 -10.17 18.31 11.20
C SER A 49 -9.13 17.88 10.17
N SER A 50 -8.31 16.86 10.45
CA SER A 50 -7.32 16.39 9.47
C SER A 50 -7.93 15.45 8.43
N ASP A 51 -7.50 15.60 7.18
CA ASP A 51 -7.90 14.71 6.08
C ASP A 51 -7.49 13.24 6.33
N PHE A 52 -6.45 13.02 7.13
CA PHE A 52 -6.04 11.68 7.57
C PHE A 52 -7.11 11.02 8.44
N ASN A 53 -7.64 11.73 9.45
CA ASN A 53 -8.72 11.22 10.29
C ASN A 53 -9.96 10.91 9.43
N VAL A 54 -10.37 11.84 8.56
CA VAL A 54 -11.52 11.65 7.67
C VAL A 54 -11.34 10.44 6.76
N ALA A 55 -10.15 10.23 6.21
CA ALA A 55 -9.87 9.10 5.33
C ALA A 55 -9.95 7.75 6.05
N LEU A 56 -9.43 7.65 7.29
CA LEU A 56 -9.51 6.44 8.08
C LEU A 56 -10.94 6.15 8.56
N ASP A 57 -11.67 7.19 9.01
CA ASP A 57 -13.08 7.05 9.40
C ASP A 57 -13.94 6.55 8.24
N LEU A 58 -13.75 7.09 7.03
CA LEU A 58 -14.43 6.62 5.82
C LEU A 58 -14.06 5.19 5.44
N ALA A 59 -12.82 4.77 5.73
CA ALA A 59 -12.38 3.40 5.56
C ALA A 59 -12.89 2.45 6.67
N GLY A 60 -13.57 2.97 7.70
CA GLY A 60 -14.00 2.21 8.87
C GLY A 60 -12.84 1.77 9.76
N ILE A 61 -11.72 2.49 9.72
CA ILE A 61 -10.53 2.23 10.53
C ILE A 61 -10.48 3.28 11.63
N GLU A 62 -10.39 2.85 12.88
CA GLU A 62 -10.23 3.77 14.02
C GLU A 62 -8.93 4.57 13.88
N THR A 63 -9.04 5.90 13.92
CA THR A 63 -7.89 6.80 13.81
C THR A 63 -6.99 6.69 15.03
N PRO A 64 -5.69 6.38 14.85
CA PRO A 64 -4.74 6.31 15.94
C PRO A 64 -4.57 7.67 16.65
N GLN A 65 -4.68 7.65 17.98
CA GLN A 65 -4.41 8.81 18.83
C GLN A 65 -2.92 8.85 19.23
N PHE A 66 -2.36 10.06 19.28
CA PHE A 66 -1.03 10.36 19.81
C PHE A 66 -1.20 11.22 21.07
N ASP A 67 -1.40 10.55 22.21
CA ASP A 67 -1.64 11.20 23.50
C ASP A 67 -0.36 11.28 24.36
N ASP A 68 0.71 10.62 23.93
CA ASP A 68 2.01 10.55 24.58
C ASP A 68 3.14 10.46 23.55
N ASP A 69 4.38 10.48 24.03
CA ASP A 69 5.56 10.32 23.19
C ASP A 69 6.05 8.87 23.10
N LEU A 70 5.16 7.87 23.20
CA LEU A 70 5.58 6.48 23.04
C LEU A 70 5.88 6.14 21.57
N GLY A 71 6.88 5.29 21.39
CA GLY A 71 7.32 4.79 20.09
C GLY A 71 6.37 3.75 19.47
N PRO A 72 6.60 3.36 18.21
CA PRO A 72 5.78 2.35 17.52
C PRO A 72 5.73 1.00 18.26
N GLU A 73 6.75 0.68 19.05
CA GLU A 73 6.82 -0.51 19.91
C GLU A 73 5.64 -0.66 20.86
N ALA A 74 5.16 0.45 21.42
CA ALA A 74 4.09 0.42 22.41
C ALA A 74 2.71 0.18 21.79
N HIS A 75 2.58 0.37 20.47
CA HIS A 75 1.29 0.36 19.76
C HIS A 75 1.18 -0.72 18.70
N THR A 76 2.28 -1.43 18.42
CA THR A 76 2.26 -2.57 17.51
C THR A 76 1.40 -3.70 18.05
N ARG A 77 0.66 -4.36 17.14
CA ARG A 77 -0.11 -5.58 17.46
C ARG A 77 0.61 -6.85 17.00
N ASP A 78 1.76 -6.71 16.37
CA ASP A 78 2.57 -7.86 15.97
C ASP A 78 3.29 -8.43 17.19
N LEU A 79 2.94 -9.67 17.56
CA LEU A 79 3.53 -10.38 18.69
C LEU A 79 4.83 -11.10 18.32
N ALA A 80 5.18 -11.16 17.03
CA ALA A 80 6.34 -11.86 16.51
C ALA A 80 7.50 -10.92 16.14
N ILE A 81 7.52 -9.72 16.73
CA ILE A 81 8.55 -8.72 16.46
C ILE A 81 9.89 -9.23 17.02
N PRO A 82 10.96 -9.24 16.20
CA PRO A 82 12.30 -9.56 16.68
C PRO A 82 12.71 -8.66 17.85
N PRO A 83 13.64 -9.09 18.71
CA PRO A 83 14.14 -8.23 19.78
C PRO A 83 14.90 -7.01 19.20
N PRO A 84 15.03 -5.89 19.94
CA PRO A 84 15.58 -4.63 19.42
C PRO A 84 17.02 -4.72 18.87
N ASP A 85 17.79 -5.70 19.30
CA ASP A 85 19.16 -5.99 18.87
C ASP A 85 19.23 -6.74 17.52
N ASP A 86 18.14 -7.36 17.07
CA ASP A 86 18.08 -8.11 15.80
C ASP A 86 18.11 -7.18 14.58
N ASP A 87 18.87 -7.54 13.54
CA ASP A 87 18.97 -6.78 12.27
C ASP A 87 17.65 -6.60 11.51
N PHE A 88 16.68 -7.46 11.75
CA PHE A 88 15.34 -7.39 11.18
C PHE A 88 14.35 -6.64 12.08
N TYR A 89 14.81 -6.05 13.19
CA TYR A 89 13.95 -5.24 14.04
C TYR A 89 13.34 -4.05 13.26
N PRO A 90 12.00 -3.99 13.10
CA PRO A 90 11.35 -3.07 12.16
C PRO A 90 11.41 -1.61 12.61
N PHE A 91 11.66 -1.37 13.90
CA PHE A 91 11.60 -0.03 14.50
C PHE A 91 12.99 0.56 14.79
N LYS A 92 14.07 -0.02 14.22
CA LYS A 92 15.42 0.54 14.36
C LYS A 92 15.43 2.01 13.93
N GLY A 93 15.98 2.86 14.81
CA GLY A 93 16.11 4.29 14.57
C GLY A 93 14.81 5.08 14.72
N THR A 94 13.68 4.44 15.07
CA THR A 94 12.44 5.15 15.42
C THR A 94 12.54 5.62 16.86
N LYS A 95 12.01 6.82 17.16
CA LYS A 95 11.85 7.28 18.53
C LYS A 95 10.56 8.08 18.66
N GLY A 96 9.89 7.85 19.78
CA GLY A 96 8.70 8.55 20.21
C GLY A 96 7.56 8.59 19.20
N SER A 97 6.67 9.53 19.42
CA SER A 97 5.45 9.73 18.63
C SER A 97 5.72 10.08 17.16
N LEU A 98 6.84 10.77 16.87
CA LEU A 98 7.25 11.06 15.50
C LEU A 98 7.62 9.77 14.75
N GLY A 99 8.49 8.95 15.35
CA GLY A 99 8.89 7.67 14.75
C GLY A 99 7.69 6.75 14.55
N ARG A 100 6.73 6.77 15.49
CA ARG A 100 5.45 6.07 15.34
C ARG A 100 4.67 6.56 14.12
N ALA A 101 4.55 7.88 13.93
CA ALA A 101 3.85 8.46 12.77
C ALA A 101 4.55 8.10 11.45
N GLU A 102 5.87 8.18 11.37
CA GLU A 102 6.63 7.83 10.16
C GLU A 102 6.45 6.36 9.76
N VAL A 103 6.52 5.45 10.73
CA VAL A 103 6.27 4.01 10.53
C VAL A 103 4.84 3.79 10.05
N MET A 104 3.88 4.48 10.66
CA MET A 104 2.46 4.37 10.32
C MET A 104 2.18 4.80 8.88
N VAL A 105 2.77 5.91 8.41
CA VAL A 105 2.68 6.33 7.00
C VAL A 105 3.19 5.21 6.08
N GLY A 106 4.35 4.61 6.39
CA GLY A 106 4.89 3.48 5.64
C GLY A 106 3.96 2.27 5.59
N CYS A 107 3.40 1.89 6.73
CA CYS A 107 2.44 0.78 6.85
C CYS A 107 1.14 1.04 6.07
N LEU A 108 0.59 2.26 6.12
CA LEU A 108 -0.64 2.62 5.40
C LEU A 108 -0.43 2.62 3.88
N ILE A 109 0.71 3.11 3.41
CA ILE A 109 1.07 3.04 1.98
C ILE A 109 1.15 1.58 1.53
N ASP A 110 1.80 0.72 2.31
CA ASP A 110 1.91 -0.70 1.99
C ASP A 110 0.56 -1.43 2.01
N ALA A 111 -0.28 -1.13 3.00
CA ALA A 111 -1.62 -1.70 3.12
C ALA A 111 -2.51 -1.29 1.93
N ALA A 112 -2.51 0.01 1.57
CA ALA A 112 -3.25 0.51 0.42
C ALA A 112 -2.76 -0.10 -0.90
N ALA A 113 -1.43 -0.24 -1.05
CA ALA A 113 -0.84 -0.86 -2.24
C ALA A 113 -1.20 -2.35 -2.37
N ASP A 114 -1.19 -3.10 -1.26
CA ASP A 114 -1.53 -4.52 -1.26
C ASP A 114 -3.03 -4.74 -1.49
N LEU A 115 -3.91 -3.99 -0.81
CA LEU A 115 -5.35 -4.05 -1.02
C LEU A 115 -5.73 -3.69 -2.47
N ALA A 116 -5.11 -2.66 -3.05
CA ALA A 116 -5.31 -2.30 -4.45
C ALA A 116 -4.90 -3.44 -5.41
N HIS A 117 -3.83 -4.18 -5.08
CA HIS A 117 -3.42 -5.36 -5.85
C HIS A 117 -4.48 -6.46 -5.77
N GLN A 118 -4.97 -6.79 -4.58
CA GLN A 118 -6.03 -7.81 -4.40
C GLN A 118 -7.31 -7.45 -5.16
N VAL A 119 -7.75 -6.19 -5.06
CA VAL A 119 -8.94 -5.69 -5.78
C VAL A 119 -8.73 -5.76 -7.30
N ASN A 120 -7.52 -5.47 -7.79
CA ASN A 120 -7.19 -5.57 -9.22
C ASN A 120 -7.25 -7.03 -9.69
N GLU A 121 -6.61 -7.94 -8.98
CA GLU A 121 -6.60 -9.37 -9.30
C GLU A 121 -8.01 -9.95 -9.32
N TYR A 122 -8.82 -9.66 -8.31
CA TYR A 122 -10.23 -10.08 -8.28
C TYR A 122 -11.00 -9.60 -9.53
N LYS A 123 -10.91 -8.30 -9.85
CA LYS A 123 -11.58 -7.73 -11.03
C LYS A 123 -11.11 -8.38 -12.33
N ARG A 124 -9.80 -8.65 -12.46
CA ARG A 124 -9.24 -9.35 -13.62
C ARG A 124 -9.78 -10.76 -13.76
N GLN A 125 -9.83 -11.52 -12.67
CA GLN A 125 -10.33 -12.89 -12.67
C GLN A 125 -11.79 -12.93 -13.11
N GLU A 126 -12.63 -12.07 -12.54
CA GLU A 126 -14.04 -11.95 -12.94
C GLU A 126 -14.19 -11.61 -14.41
N ILE A 127 -13.47 -10.60 -14.91
CA ILE A 127 -13.56 -10.20 -16.33
C ILE A 127 -13.11 -11.33 -17.27
N LYS A 128 -12.02 -12.04 -16.92
CA LYS A 128 -11.54 -13.19 -17.70
C LYS A 128 -12.52 -14.36 -17.68
N SER A 129 -13.17 -14.62 -16.54
CA SER A 129 -14.23 -15.63 -16.45
C SER A 129 -15.38 -15.29 -17.39
N ARG A 130 -15.84 -14.02 -17.39
CA ARG A 130 -16.90 -13.57 -18.29
C ARG A 130 -16.52 -13.63 -19.77
N LEU A 131 -15.25 -13.38 -20.11
CA LEU A 131 -14.76 -13.57 -21.48
C LEU A 131 -14.83 -15.05 -21.89
N ALA A 132 -14.39 -15.96 -21.03
CA ALA A 132 -14.45 -17.40 -21.30
C ALA A 132 -15.89 -17.91 -21.44
N GLU A 133 -16.84 -17.39 -20.63
CA GLU A 133 -18.27 -17.68 -20.77
C GLU A 133 -18.81 -17.26 -22.15
N ILE A 134 -18.43 -16.06 -22.64
CA ILE A 134 -18.85 -15.57 -23.95
C ILE A 134 -18.23 -16.41 -25.08
N GLU A 135 -16.96 -16.79 -24.96
CA GLU A 135 -16.26 -17.64 -25.93
C GLU A 135 -16.87 -19.04 -26.03
N ALA A 136 -17.39 -19.58 -24.93
CA ALA A 136 -18.07 -20.87 -24.87
C ALA A 136 -19.56 -20.80 -25.26
N SER A 137 -20.12 -19.59 -25.42
CA SER A 137 -21.53 -19.40 -25.76
C SER A 137 -21.81 -19.72 -27.24
N ASP A 138 -23.03 -20.16 -27.53
CA ASP A 138 -23.49 -20.33 -28.91
C ASP A 138 -23.76 -18.96 -29.55
N LEU A 139 -22.98 -18.61 -30.58
CA LEU A 139 -23.02 -17.33 -31.29
C LEU A 139 -23.55 -17.49 -32.72
N SER A 140 -24.45 -18.45 -32.93
CA SER A 140 -25.00 -18.78 -34.24
C SER A 140 -26.05 -17.76 -34.74
N ASP A 141 -26.71 -17.03 -33.84
CA ASP A 141 -27.61 -15.93 -34.22
C ASP A 141 -26.83 -14.61 -34.47
N PRO A 142 -27.06 -13.88 -35.58
CA PRO A 142 -26.33 -12.65 -35.91
C PRO A 142 -26.41 -11.53 -34.86
N GLU A 143 -27.55 -11.36 -34.18
CA GLU A 143 -27.74 -10.31 -33.18
C GLU A 143 -27.03 -10.68 -31.87
N THR A 144 -27.14 -11.95 -31.44
CA THR A 144 -26.38 -12.46 -30.27
C THR A 144 -24.87 -12.36 -30.50
N LYS A 145 -24.39 -12.69 -31.70
CA LYS A 145 -22.99 -12.56 -32.09
C LYS A 145 -22.49 -11.11 -32.02
N LYS A 146 -23.29 -10.17 -32.52
CA LYS A 146 -22.94 -8.74 -32.48
C LYS A 146 -22.86 -8.22 -31.05
N ALA A 147 -23.81 -8.59 -30.19
CA ALA A 147 -23.80 -8.22 -28.77
C ALA A 147 -22.59 -8.84 -28.03
N ALA A 148 -22.26 -10.10 -28.31
CA ALA A 148 -21.10 -10.77 -27.74
C ALA A 148 -19.78 -10.06 -28.10
N LEU A 149 -19.58 -9.70 -29.37
CA LEU A 149 -18.38 -8.97 -29.81
C LEU A 149 -18.23 -7.59 -29.16
N GLN A 150 -19.34 -6.87 -28.96
CA GLN A 150 -19.33 -5.59 -28.23
C GLN A 150 -18.93 -5.80 -26.77
N ASN A 151 -19.46 -6.83 -26.12
CA ASN A 151 -19.10 -7.17 -24.74
C ASN A 151 -17.64 -7.56 -24.61
N VAL A 152 -17.11 -8.39 -25.50
CA VAL A 152 -15.68 -8.77 -25.53
C VAL A 152 -14.80 -7.52 -25.65
N THR A 153 -15.13 -6.61 -26.58
CA THR A 153 -14.39 -5.37 -26.77
C THR A 153 -14.40 -4.49 -25.51
N ARG A 154 -15.56 -4.36 -24.86
CA ARG A 154 -15.71 -3.61 -23.60
C ARG A 154 -14.90 -4.23 -22.47
N LEU A 155 -14.95 -5.55 -22.31
CA LEU A 155 -14.25 -6.29 -21.26
C LEU A 155 -12.73 -6.22 -21.44
N ASN A 156 -12.23 -6.36 -22.67
CA ASN A 156 -10.80 -6.18 -22.97
C ASN A 156 -10.32 -4.77 -22.64
N LYS A 157 -11.11 -3.73 -22.96
CA LYS A 157 -10.79 -2.36 -22.56
C LYS A 157 -10.73 -2.16 -21.04
N MET A 158 -11.56 -2.88 -20.28
CA MET A 158 -11.50 -2.86 -18.81
C MET A 158 -10.22 -3.53 -18.29
N LEU A 159 -9.77 -4.64 -18.91
CA LEU A 159 -8.48 -5.25 -18.58
C LEU A 159 -7.32 -4.28 -18.86
N ASP A 160 -7.34 -3.60 -20.01
CA ASP A 160 -6.32 -2.60 -20.36
C ASP A 160 -6.26 -1.45 -19.35
N GLN A 161 -7.40 -1.07 -18.77
CA GLN A 161 -7.44 -0.07 -17.70
C GLN A 161 -6.83 -0.61 -16.41
N LEU A 162 -7.10 -1.86 -16.06
CA LEU A 162 -6.52 -2.52 -14.90
C LEU A 162 -5.01 -2.78 -15.03
N ASP A 163 -4.42 -2.66 -16.22
CA ASP A 163 -2.96 -2.74 -16.42
C ASP A 163 -2.25 -1.42 -16.08
N LYS A 164 -3.02 -0.34 -15.89
CA LYS A 164 -2.47 0.98 -15.57
C LYS A 164 -2.20 1.10 -14.08
N GLN A 165 -1.15 1.84 -13.76
CA GLN A 165 -0.79 2.20 -12.39
C GLN A 165 -1.37 3.57 -12.03
N VAL A 166 -1.94 3.67 -10.83
CA VAL A 166 -2.28 4.95 -10.21
C VAL A 166 -1.06 5.44 -9.45
N ARG A 167 -0.70 6.72 -9.61
CA ARG A 167 0.45 7.35 -8.93
C ARG A 167 -0.07 8.37 -7.93
N TRP A 168 0.40 8.26 -6.69
CA TRP A 168 0.18 9.23 -5.63
C TRP A 168 1.51 9.89 -5.27
N THR A 169 1.46 11.20 -5.04
CA THR A 169 2.59 11.99 -4.56
C THR A 169 2.39 12.32 -3.09
N PHE A 170 3.43 12.14 -2.29
CA PHE A 170 3.42 12.44 -0.87
C PHE A 170 4.41 13.59 -0.59
N PRO A 171 4.13 14.49 0.36
CA PRO A 171 5.16 15.41 0.86
C PRO A 171 6.30 14.61 1.45
N GLN A 172 7.55 15.06 1.34
CA GLN A 172 8.68 14.36 1.95
C GLN A 172 8.52 14.36 3.48
N TRP A 173 8.31 13.19 4.09
CA TRP A 173 8.14 13.06 5.55
C TRP A 173 9.37 12.49 6.26
N LYS A 174 10.31 11.91 5.52
CA LYS A 174 11.58 11.39 6.05
C LYS A 174 12.73 12.33 5.71
N VAL A 175 13.58 12.70 6.65
CA VAL A 175 14.71 13.60 6.38
C VAL A 175 16.01 12.95 6.82
N THR A 176 16.90 12.67 5.86
CA THR A 176 18.28 12.24 6.10
C THR A 176 19.22 13.44 5.96
N GLY A 177 20.14 13.63 6.89
CA GLY A 177 21.14 14.70 6.90
C GLY A 177 22.38 14.32 7.68
#